data_AF-A0A401Q6A6-F1
#
_entry.id   AF-A0A401Q6A6-F1
#
_cell.length_a   1.000
_cell.length_b   1.000
_cell.length_c   1.000
_cell.angle_alpha   90.00
_cell.angle_beta   90.00
_cell.angle_gamma   90.00
#
_symmetry.space_group_name_H-M   'P 1'
#
loop_
_entity.id
_entity.type
_entity.pdbx_description
1 polymer ?
#
loop_
_entity_poly.entity_id
_entity_poly.type
_entity_poly.pdbx_seq_one_letter_code
_entity_poly.pdbx_strand_id
1 'polypeptide(L)'
;MGGDHQPKEHAWQVGRTEPVSKSQMKRLMKEKQWEDQKELRKQKRKEKKLKRKLERQTRSEEGCEESCRKRFKRDVTASSLRVALDCSFDGLMVMKDVKKLHKQIQRCYAENRKAAHPVQ
;
A
#
# COMPACT_ATOMS: atom_id res chain seq x y z
N MET A 1 79.91 12.32 11.74
CA MET A 1 78.61 13.01 11.74
C MET A 1 77.75 12.39 10.66
N GLY A 2 76.53 11.93 11.00
CA GLY A 2 75.56 11.47 10.00
C GLY A 2 74.87 10.16 10.34
N GLY A 3 73.86 10.24 11.22
CA GLY A 3 72.58 9.55 11.05
C GLY A 3 72.49 8.04 11.28
N ASP A 4 72.39 7.62 12.55
CA ASP A 4 71.72 6.35 12.88
C ASP A 4 70.22 6.61 13.11
N HIS A 5 69.42 6.20 12.13
CA HIS A 5 67.97 6.08 12.24
C HIS A 5 67.63 4.94 13.19
N GLN A 6 67.12 5.26 14.39
CA GLN A 6 66.38 4.29 15.20
C GLN A 6 65.11 3.86 14.47
N PRO A 7 64.88 2.56 14.22
CA PRO A 7 63.57 2.09 13.79
C PRO A 7 62.63 2.17 15.00
N LYS A 8 61.66 3.09 14.93
CA LYS A 8 60.53 3.09 15.85
C LYS A 8 59.72 1.83 15.58
N GLU A 9 59.67 0.94 16.56
CA GLU A 9 58.78 -0.22 16.52
C GLU A 9 57.33 0.27 16.41
N HIS A 10 56.78 0.21 15.19
CA HIS A 10 55.36 0.28 14.98
C HIS A 10 54.75 -1.02 15.46
N ALA A 11 54.46 -1.07 16.76
CA ALA A 11 53.56 -2.05 17.34
C ALA A 11 52.21 -1.93 16.62
N TRP A 12 51.99 -2.83 15.66
CA TRP A 12 50.69 -3.05 15.06
C TRP A 12 49.72 -3.44 16.17
N GLN A 13 48.98 -2.45 16.66
CA GLN A 13 47.88 -2.62 17.58
C GLN A 13 46.85 -3.51 16.87
N VAL A 14 46.85 -4.79 17.26
CA VAL A 14 45.79 -5.75 16.96
C VAL A 14 44.49 -5.07 17.36
N GLY A 15 43.68 -4.76 16.34
CA GLY A 15 42.40 -4.10 16.47
C GLY A 15 41.57 -4.80 17.53
N ARG A 16 41.46 -4.14 18.68
CA ARG A 16 40.60 -4.48 19.80
C ARG A 16 39.19 -4.63 19.23
N THR A 17 38.71 -5.87 19.12
CA THR A 17 37.30 -6.15 18.90
C THR A 17 36.58 -5.65 20.15
N GLU A 18 36.19 -4.38 20.13
CA GLU A 18 35.33 -3.81 21.16
C GLU A 18 34.13 -4.74 21.33
N PRO A 19 33.87 -5.25 22.54
CA PRO A 19 32.75 -6.16 22.77
C PRO A 19 31.47 -5.39 22.44
N VAL A 20 30.88 -5.74 21.30
CA VAL A 20 29.65 -5.15 20.79
C VAL A 20 28.64 -5.10 21.93
N SER A 21 28.18 -3.89 22.30
CA SER A 21 27.17 -3.74 23.36
C SER A 21 25.99 -4.67 23.07
N LYS A 22 25.38 -5.27 24.10
CA LYS A 22 24.23 -6.22 23.95
C LYS A 22 23.15 -5.67 23.00
N SER A 23 22.94 -4.35 23.00
CA SER A 23 22.02 -3.65 22.10
C SER A 23 22.46 -3.65 20.63
N GLN A 24 23.75 -3.47 20.36
CA GLN A 24 24.34 -3.50 19.03
C GLN A 24 24.40 -4.94 18.47
N MET A 25 24.70 -5.92 19.32
CA MET A 25 24.61 -7.34 18.96
C MET A 25 23.16 -7.74 18.57
N LYS A 26 22.16 -7.26 19.33
CA LYS A 26 20.74 -7.47 19.01
C LYS A 26 20.32 -6.80 17.70
N ARG A 27 20.90 -5.64 17.34
CA ARG A 27 20.66 -4.97 16.05
C ARG A 27 21.23 -5.79 14.89
N LEU A 28 22.48 -6.23 15.00
CA LEU A 28 23.15 -7.05 13.98
C LEU A 28 22.41 -8.38 13.75
N MET A 29 21.95 -9.05 14.82
CA MET A 29 21.15 -10.27 14.67
C MET A 29 19.82 -10.03 13.94
N LYS A 30 19.13 -8.93 14.24
CA LYS A 30 17.86 -8.58 13.56
C LYS A 30 18.09 -8.25 12.09
N GLU A 31 19.18 -7.55 11.77
CA GLU A 31 19.54 -7.22 10.39
C GLU A 31 19.86 -8.48 9.60
N LYS A 32 20.68 -9.37 10.15
CA LYS A 32 20.96 -10.68 9.55
C LYS A 32 19.67 -11.49 9.32
N GLN A 33 18.80 -11.60 10.32
CA GLN A 33 17.50 -12.27 10.17
C GLN A 33 16.62 -11.63 9.08
N TRP A 34 16.68 -10.30 8.95
CA TRP A 34 15.93 -9.58 7.92
C TRP A 34 16.46 -9.85 6.51
N GLU A 35 17.78 -9.90 6.36
CA GLU A 35 18.46 -10.27 5.11
C GLU A 35 18.15 -11.72 4.73
N ASP A 36 18.28 -12.65 5.67
CA ASP A 36 17.97 -14.08 5.49
C ASP A 36 16.51 -14.26 5.04
N GLN A 37 15.57 -13.50 5.62
CA GLN A 37 14.16 -13.54 5.25
C GLN A 37 13.80 -12.70 4.02
N LYS A 38 14.72 -11.92 3.45
CA LYS A 38 14.42 -10.99 2.34
C LYS A 38 13.96 -11.75 1.10
N GLU A 39 14.66 -12.81 0.73
CA GLU A 39 14.32 -13.59 -0.47
C GLU A 39 13.03 -14.39 -0.27
N LEU A 40 12.82 -14.99 0.91
CA LEU A 40 11.57 -15.66 1.26
C LEU A 40 10.35 -14.71 1.17
N ARG A 41 10.49 -13.48 1.65
CA ARG A 41 9.45 -12.44 1.55
C ARG A 41 9.17 -12.05 0.10
N LYS A 42 10.20 -11.98 -0.74
CA LYS A 42 10.07 -11.69 -2.17
C LYS A 42 9.35 -12.82 -2.90
N GLN A 43 9.69 -14.08 -2.62
CA GLN A 43 9.02 -15.25 -3.17
C GLN A 43 7.55 -15.31 -2.76
N LYS A 44 7.25 -15.16 -1.46
CA LYS A 44 5.87 -15.12 -0.94
C LYS A 44 5.03 -13.99 -1.57
N ARG A 45 5.64 -12.84 -1.83
CA ARG A 45 4.98 -11.73 -2.56
C ARG A 45 4.70 -12.09 -4.01
N LYS A 46 5.62 -12.75 -4.71
CA LYS A 46 5.44 -13.22 -6.09
C LYS A 46 4.33 -14.27 -6.17
N GLU A 47 4.35 -15.27 -5.30
CA GLU A 47 3.34 -16.33 -5.23
C GLU A 47 1.96 -15.76 -4.94
N LYS A 48 1.83 -14.87 -3.94
CA LYS A 48 0.56 -14.18 -3.65
C LYS A 48 0.07 -13.34 -4.82
N LYS A 49 0.97 -12.72 -5.59
CA LYS A 49 0.61 -11.97 -6.80
C LYS A 49 0.14 -12.91 -7.92
N LEU A 50 0.79 -14.05 -8.09
CA LEU A 50 0.41 -15.06 -9.08
C LEU A 50 -0.93 -15.69 -8.74
N LYS A 51 -1.15 -16.10 -7.47
CA LYS A 51 -2.42 -16.62 -6.97
C LYS A 51 -3.56 -15.63 -7.22
N ARG A 52 -3.38 -14.35 -6.86
CA ARG A 52 -4.36 -13.29 -7.15
C ARG A 52 -4.60 -13.06 -8.65
N LYS A 53 -3.61 -13.32 -9.51
CA LYS A 53 -3.76 -13.21 -10.96
C LYS A 53 -4.58 -14.38 -11.49
N LEU A 54 -4.30 -15.60 -11.02
CA LEU A 54 -5.02 -16.81 -11.39
C LEU A 54 -6.48 -16.76 -10.92
N GLU A 55 -6.73 -16.37 -9.67
CA GLU A 55 -8.09 -16.16 -9.11
C GLU A 55 -8.90 -15.12 -9.92
N ARG A 56 -8.25 -14.13 -10.52
CA ARG A 56 -8.92 -13.17 -11.41
C ARG A 56 -9.21 -13.77 -12.78
N GLN A 57 -8.34 -14.62 -13.30
CA GLN A 57 -8.54 -15.30 -14.58
C GLN A 57 -9.67 -16.33 -14.46
N THR A 58 -9.65 -17.20 -13.46
CA THR A 58 -10.70 -18.19 -13.23
C THR A 58 -12.07 -17.53 -13.01
N ARG A 59 -12.15 -16.47 -12.19
CA ARG A 59 -13.40 -15.71 -12.01
C ARG A 59 -13.88 -15.02 -13.30
N SER A 60 -12.97 -14.70 -14.22
CA SER A 60 -13.33 -14.13 -15.53
C SER A 60 -13.80 -15.19 -16.53
N GLU A 61 -13.35 -16.44 -16.39
CA GLU A 61 -13.69 -17.58 -17.25
C GLU A 61 -14.98 -18.28 -16.81
N GLU A 62 -15.29 -18.32 -15.52
CA GLU A 62 -16.51 -18.90 -14.94
C GLU A 62 -17.79 -18.07 -15.16
N GLY A 63 -17.78 -17.10 -16.09
CA GLY A 63 -18.99 -16.35 -16.47
C GLY A 63 -19.57 -15.46 -15.37
N CYS A 64 -18.83 -15.22 -14.28
CA CYS A 64 -19.20 -14.22 -13.29
C CYS A 64 -18.86 -12.82 -13.87
N GLU A 65 -19.80 -12.26 -14.62
CA GLU A 65 -19.84 -10.86 -15.11
C GLU A 65 -19.80 -9.78 -14.00
N GLU A 66 -19.31 -10.13 -12.83
CA GLU A 66 -19.25 -9.27 -11.65
C GLU A 66 -17.84 -8.68 -11.44
N SER A 67 -17.01 -8.64 -12.48
CA SER A 67 -15.74 -7.92 -12.43
C SER A 67 -15.97 -6.46 -12.81
N CYS A 68 -16.23 -5.67 -11.77
CA CYS A 68 -16.41 -4.22 -11.69
C CYS A 68 -15.30 -3.33 -12.35
N ARG A 69 -14.68 -3.69 -13.46
CA ARG A 69 -13.52 -2.94 -14.02
C ARG A 69 -13.49 -2.75 -15.53
N LYS A 70 -14.35 -3.40 -16.29
CA LYS A 70 -14.61 -2.97 -17.65
C LYS A 70 -15.98 -2.34 -17.60
N ARG A 71 -16.03 -1.06 -17.93
CA ARG A 71 -17.26 -0.30 -18.18
C ARG A 71 -17.95 -1.02 -19.34
N PHE A 72 -18.62 -2.14 -19.04
CA PHE A 72 -19.52 -2.77 -19.98
C PHE A 72 -20.44 -1.62 -20.37
N LYS A 73 -20.45 -1.27 -21.65
CA LYS A 73 -21.43 -0.36 -22.19
C LYS A 73 -22.76 -1.08 -22.03
N ARG A 74 -23.32 -1.02 -20.84
CA ARG A 74 -24.73 -1.34 -20.63
C ARG A 74 -25.48 -0.30 -21.45
N ASP A 75 -26.54 -0.68 -22.13
CA ASP A 75 -27.46 0.32 -22.68
C ASP A 75 -27.97 1.15 -21.51
N VAL A 76 -27.43 2.36 -21.40
CA VAL A 76 -27.76 3.29 -20.33
C VAL A 76 -28.91 4.12 -20.85
N THR A 77 -30.12 3.81 -20.40
CA THR A 77 -31.31 4.61 -20.68
C THR A 77 -31.52 5.57 -19.52
N ALA A 78 -31.22 6.86 -19.71
CA ALA A 78 -31.41 7.87 -18.66
C ALA A 78 -32.87 7.87 -18.18
N SER A 79 -33.05 7.99 -16.87
CA SER A 79 -34.37 8.15 -16.27
C SER A 79 -34.87 9.59 -16.49
N SER A 80 -36.18 9.76 -16.59
CA SER A 80 -36.83 11.08 -16.56
C SER A 80 -36.90 11.69 -15.15
N LEU A 81 -36.53 10.92 -14.13
CA LEU A 81 -36.54 11.35 -12.73
C LEU A 81 -35.35 12.28 -12.42
N ARG A 82 -35.62 13.25 -11.54
CA ARG A 82 -34.63 14.18 -10.99
C ARG A 82 -34.56 14.03 -9.48
N VAL A 83 -33.35 13.96 -8.95
CA VAL A 83 -33.10 13.81 -7.51
C VAL A 83 -32.33 15.03 -7.03
N ALA A 84 -32.96 15.83 -6.18
CA ALA A 84 -32.31 16.95 -5.52
C ALA A 84 -31.81 16.54 -4.13
N LEU A 85 -30.61 16.95 -3.78
CA LEU A 85 -30.08 16.86 -2.43
C LEU A 85 -30.16 18.24 -1.79
N ASP A 86 -31.02 18.39 -0.77
CA ASP A 86 -31.13 19.62 -0.02
C ASP A 86 -29.95 19.76 0.95
N CYS A 87 -29.11 20.77 0.70
CA CYS A 87 -27.92 21.08 1.49
C CYS A 87 -28.07 22.40 2.25
N SER A 88 -29.29 22.91 2.44
CA SER A 88 -29.56 24.19 3.15
C SER A 88 -29.32 24.15 4.66
N PHE A 89 -29.02 22.98 5.23
CA PHE A 89 -28.84 22.76 6.67
C PHE A 89 -27.36 22.71 7.10
N ASP A 90 -26.43 23.22 6.29
CA ASP A 90 -25.00 23.20 6.59
C ASP A 90 -24.65 23.95 7.87
N GLY A 91 -25.35 25.06 8.16
CA GLY A 91 -25.19 25.80 9.41
C GLY A 91 -25.56 25.02 10.68
N LEU A 92 -26.33 23.93 10.57
CA LEU A 92 -26.71 23.06 11.69
C LEU A 92 -25.75 21.87 11.86
N MET A 93 -24.86 21.64 10.89
CA MET A 93 -23.96 20.49 10.89
C MET A 93 -22.62 20.83 11.53
N VAL A 94 -22.16 19.97 12.44
CA VAL A 94 -20.77 20.02 12.89
C VAL A 94 -19.85 19.48 11.79
N MET A 95 -18.58 19.93 11.76
CA MET A 95 -17.61 19.55 10.72
C MET A 95 -17.44 18.04 10.49
N LYS A 96 -17.70 17.21 11.51
CA LYS A 96 -17.68 15.74 11.36
C LYS A 96 -18.81 15.25 10.47
N ASP A 97 -19.99 15.84 10.57
CA ASP A 97 -21.17 15.44 9.82
C ASP A 97 -21.11 15.98 8.39
N VAL A 98 -20.58 17.18 8.18
CA VAL A 98 -20.25 17.70 6.82
C VAL A 98 -19.34 16.72 6.07
N LYS A 99 -18.30 16.17 6.73
CA LYS A 99 -17.41 15.16 6.13
C LYS A 99 -18.14 13.84 5.82
N LYS A 100 -19.12 13.45 6.63
CA LYS A 100 -19.94 12.26 6.36
C LYS A 100 -20.85 12.50 5.16
N LEU A 101 -21.52 13.65 5.12
CA LEU A 101 -22.37 14.06 3.99
C LEU A 101 -21.59 14.04 2.67
N HIS A 102 -20.38 14.59 2.66
CA HIS A 102 -19.51 14.53 1.47
C HIS A 102 -19.30 13.09 0.96
N LYS A 103 -18.99 12.16 1.87
CA LYS A 103 -18.80 10.74 1.51
C LYS A 103 -20.11 10.10 1.00
N GLN A 104 -21.25 10.47 1.57
CA GLN A 104 -22.55 9.99 1.13
C GLN A 104 -22.88 10.49 -0.28
N ILE A 105 -22.69 11.78 -0.57
CA ILE A 105 -22.87 12.35 -1.91
C ILE A 105 -21.96 11.65 -2.93
N GLN A 106 -20.68 11.46 -2.60
CA GLN A 106 -19.76 10.71 -3.45
C GLN A 106 -20.26 9.30 -3.75
N ARG A 107 -20.85 8.62 -2.74
CA ARG A 107 -21.41 7.29 -2.93
C ARG A 107 -22.63 7.31 -3.83
N CYS A 108 -23.57 8.25 -3.61
CA CYS A 108 -24.75 8.43 -4.45
C CYS A 108 -24.37 8.62 -5.92
N TYR A 109 -23.41 9.53 -6.21
CA TYR A 109 -22.91 9.72 -7.57
C TYR A 109 -22.26 8.45 -8.15
N ALA A 110 -21.45 7.75 -7.33
CA ALA A 110 -20.76 6.55 -7.76
C ALA A 110 -21.70 5.38 -8.07
N GLU A 111 -22.86 5.30 -7.42
CA GLU A 111 -23.92 4.35 -7.73
C GLU A 111 -24.75 4.81 -8.92
N ASN A 112 -25.13 6.09 -8.99
CA ASN A 112 -25.91 6.63 -10.10
C ASN A 112 -25.19 6.43 -11.45
N ARG A 113 -23.87 6.66 -11.52
CA ARG A 113 -23.09 6.40 -12.75
C ARG A 113 -22.97 4.91 -13.13
N LYS A 114 -23.28 4.01 -12.20
CA LYS A 114 -23.31 2.56 -12.41
C LYS A 114 -24.73 2.03 -12.60
N ALA A 115 -25.76 2.85 -12.39
CA ALA A 115 -27.13 2.42 -12.57
C ALA A 115 -27.42 2.17 -14.06
N ALA A 116 -28.35 1.26 -14.35
CA ALA A 116 -28.87 1.08 -15.71
C ALA A 116 -29.64 2.32 -16.16
N HIS A 117 -30.33 2.97 -15.21
CA HIS A 117 -31.13 4.17 -15.41
C HIS A 117 -30.62 5.31 -14.54
N PRO A 118 -29.58 6.04 -14.97
CA PRO A 118 -29.07 7.16 -14.20
C PRO A 118 -30.11 8.28 -14.14
N VAL A 119 -30.19 8.91 -12.98
CA VAL A 119 -31.04 10.08 -12.71
C VAL A 119 -30.19 11.36 -12.75
N GLN A 120 -30.85 12.50 -12.92
CA GLN A 120 -30.21 13.82 -12.82
C GLN A 120 -30.19 14.31 -11.38
#